data_AF-A0A920U1Q6-F1
#
_entry.id   AF-A0A920U1Q6-F1
#
_cell.length_a   1.000
_cell.length_b   1.000
_cell.length_c   1.000
_cell.angle_alpha   90.00
_cell.angle_beta   90.00
_cell.angle_gamma   90.00
#
_symmetry.space_group_name_H-M   'P 1'
#
loop_
_entity.id
_entity.type
_entity.pdbx_description
1 polymer ?
#
loop_
_entity_poly.entity_id
_entity_poly.type
_entity_poly.pdbx_seq_one_letter_code
_entity_poly.pdbx_strand_id
1 'polypeptide(L)'
;MWNEIVEEVRPSYPDIEVKHVLVDAAATYLCLDPASFDVMVMENMFGDILSDQGGGILGSLGLMPSACVGPEKSYYEPSHGSAPDIAGQGIANPYSMIGSVP
;
A
#
# COMPACT_ATOMS: atom_id res chain seq x y z
N MET A 1 4.39 -21.58 -0.55
CA MET A 1 4.58 -20.91 0.76
C MET A 1 3.54 -19.83 1.03
N TRP A 2 3.57 -18.63 0.42
CA TRP A 2 2.61 -17.56 0.78
C TRP A 2 1.14 -17.95 0.56
N ASN A 3 0.80 -18.46 -0.63
CA ASN A 3 -0.56 -18.90 -0.93
C ASN A 3 -1.02 -20.04 -0.02
N GLU A 4 -0.11 -20.93 0.38
CA GLU A 4 -0.43 -22.04 1.30
C GLU A 4 -0.81 -21.50 2.68
N ILE A 5 -0.02 -20.57 3.23
CA ILE A 5 -0.31 -19.93 4.52
C ILE A 5 -1.65 -19.18 4.49
N VAL A 6 -1.94 -18.48 3.40
CA VAL A 6 -3.23 -17.79 3.23
C VAL A 6 -4.39 -18.80 3.24
N GLU A 7 -4.27 -19.92 2.55
CA GLU A 7 -5.30 -20.97 2.55
C GLU A 7 -5.43 -21.67 3.92
N GLU A 8 -4.35 -21.74 4.72
CA GLU A 8 -4.41 -22.24 6.10
C GLU A 8 -5.17 -21.29 7.04
N VAL A 9 -5.04 -19.97 6.84
CA VAL A 9 -5.69 -18.94 7.67
C VAL A 9 -7.14 -18.70 7.24
N ARG A 10 -7.44 -18.82 5.95
CA ARG A 10 -8.75 -18.55 5.33
C ARG A 10 -9.96 -19.16 6.05
N PRO A 11 -9.94 -20.42 6.55
CA PRO A 11 -11.09 -21.00 7.26
C PRO A 11 -11.52 -20.22 8.51
N SER A 12 -10.63 -19.40 9.08
CA SER A 12 -10.93 -18.53 10.23
C SER A 12 -11.72 -17.27 9.84
N TYR A 13 -11.79 -16.95 8.54
CA TYR A 13 -12.44 -15.78 7.98
C TYR A 13 -13.33 -16.15 6.78
N PRO A 14 -14.37 -16.97 6.99
CA PRO A 14 -15.18 -17.54 5.89
C PRO A 14 -15.93 -16.50 5.06
N ASP A 15 -16.18 -15.32 5.62
CA ASP A 15 -16.91 -14.22 4.97
C ASP A 15 -16.03 -13.38 4.03
N ILE A 16 -14.70 -13.62 4.01
CA ILE A 16 -13.75 -12.87 3.18
C ILE A 16 -13.45 -13.66 1.91
N GLU A 17 -13.67 -13.04 0.75
CA GLU A 17 -13.25 -13.59 -0.54
C GLU A 17 -11.72 -13.46 -0.69
N VAL A 18 -11.07 -14.56 -1.07
CA VAL A 18 -9.62 -14.59 -1.33
C VAL A 18 -9.39 -14.96 -2.79
N LYS A 19 -8.63 -14.11 -3.50
CA LYS A 19 -8.20 -14.34 -4.87
C LYS A 19 -6.68 -14.21 -4.97
N HIS A 20 -6.02 -15.27 -5.43
CA HIS A 20 -4.58 -15.25 -5.70
C HIS A 20 -4.31 -14.68 -7.08
N VAL A 21 -3.39 -13.72 -7.17
CA VAL A 21 -2.99 -13.06 -8.42
C VAL A 21 -1.47 -12.98 -8.45
N LEU A 22 -0.86 -13.24 -9.61
CA LEU A 22 0.57 -13.04 -9.80
C LEU A 22 0.90 -11.55 -9.81
N VAL A 23 2.09 -11.18 -9.31
CA VAL A 23 2.45 -9.77 -9.09
C VAL A 23 2.49 -8.94 -10.39
N ASP A 24 2.90 -9.53 -11.49
CA ASP A 24 2.93 -8.91 -12.82
C ASP A 24 1.52 -8.65 -13.38
N ALA A 25 0.61 -9.61 -13.19
CA ALA A 25 -0.79 -9.46 -13.51
C ALA A 25 -1.46 -8.41 -12.60
N ALA A 26 -1.16 -8.43 -11.30
CA ALA A 26 -1.65 -7.44 -10.35
C ALA A 26 -1.22 -6.01 -10.72
N ALA A 27 0.05 -5.82 -11.07
CA ALA A 27 0.56 -4.53 -11.57
C ALA A 27 -0.20 -4.06 -12.81
N THR A 28 -0.49 -4.97 -13.74
CA THR A 28 -1.26 -4.64 -14.95
C THR A 28 -2.70 -4.26 -14.62
N TYR A 29 -3.38 -5.05 -13.77
CA TYR A 29 -4.76 -4.79 -13.37
C TYR A 29 -4.90 -3.51 -12.56
N LEU A 30 -3.93 -3.18 -11.72
CA LEU A 30 -3.94 -1.93 -10.96
C LEU A 30 -3.96 -0.71 -11.91
N CYS A 31 -3.29 -0.79 -13.06
CA CYS A 31 -3.36 0.26 -14.09
C CYS A 31 -4.67 0.27 -14.88
N LEU A 32 -5.25 -0.90 -15.17
CA LEU A 32 -6.41 -1.01 -16.07
C LEU A 32 -7.76 -0.84 -15.35
N ASP A 33 -7.88 -1.40 -14.15
CA ASP A 33 -9.09 -1.42 -13.35
C ASP A 33 -8.75 -1.46 -11.85
N PRO A 34 -8.19 -0.37 -11.29
CA PRO A 34 -7.79 -0.31 -9.88
C PRO A 34 -8.97 -0.52 -8.92
N ALA A 35 -10.20 -0.19 -9.34
CA ALA A 35 -11.41 -0.32 -8.52
C ALA A 35 -11.85 -1.78 -8.32
N SER A 36 -11.23 -2.73 -9.02
CA SER A 36 -11.47 -4.16 -8.81
C SER A 36 -10.78 -4.73 -7.56
N PHE A 37 -9.89 -3.97 -6.91
CA PHE A 37 -9.20 -4.35 -5.68
C PHE A 37 -9.80 -3.65 -4.47
N ASP A 38 -9.88 -4.38 -3.35
CA ASP A 38 -10.24 -3.84 -2.04
C ASP A 38 -9.01 -3.88 -1.11
N VAL A 39 -8.59 -5.09 -0.71
CA VAL A 39 -7.39 -5.31 0.11
C VAL A 39 -6.38 -6.16 -0.65
N MET A 40 -5.13 -5.68 -0.69
CA MET A 40 -4.02 -6.41 -1.30
C MET A 40 -3.00 -6.80 -0.23
N VAL A 41 -2.65 -8.09 -0.16
CA VAL A 41 -1.69 -8.62 0.81
C VAL A 41 -0.56 -9.32 0.05
N MET A 42 0.69 -8.94 0.33
CA MET A 42 1.85 -9.40 -0.41
C MET A 42 3.14 -9.29 0.41
N GLU A 43 4.23 -9.83 -0.12
CA GLU A 43 5.57 -9.70 0.47
C GLU A 43 6.09 -8.25 0.38
N ASN A 44 7.05 -7.93 1.25
CA ASN A 44 7.56 -6.57 1.45
C ASN A 44 7.92 -5.84 0.15
N MET A 45 8.76 -6.45 -0.70
CA MET A 45 9.22 -5.83 -1.95
C MET A 45 8.08 -5.58 -2.95
N PHE A 46 7.08 -6.46 -3.01
CA PHE A 46 5.93 -6.24 -3.89
C PHE A 46 5.03 -5.14 -3.36
N GLY A 47 4.88 -5.06 -2.03
CA GLY A 47 4.13 -3.99 -1.36
C GLY A 47 4.72 -2.61 -1.65
N ASP A 48 6.05 -2.49 -1.54
CA ASP A 48 6.79 -1.27 -1.87
C ASP A 48 6.49 -0.81 -3.31
N ILE A 49 6.71 -1.69 -4.30
CA ILE A 49 6.52 -1.38 -5.72
C ILE A 49 5.05 -1.05 -6.05
N LEU A 50 4.09 -1.87 -5.61
CA LEU A 50 2.69 -1.68 -5.99
C LEU A 50 2.02 -0.54 -5.24
N SER A 51 2.45 -0.23 -4.01
CA SER A 51 1.92 0.93 -3.26
C SER A 51 2.32 2.26 -3.91
N ASP A 52 3.55 2.38 -4.39
CA ASP A 52 4.02 3.53 -5.18
C ASP A 52 3.25 3.68 -6.49
N GLN A 53 3.01 2.55 -7.19
CA GLN A 53 2.19 2.54 -8.39
C GLN A 53 0.76 3.02 -8.10
N GLY A 54 0.17 2.61 -6.98
CA GLY A 54 -1.13 3.11 -6.49
C GLY A 54 -1.14 4.62 -6.26
N GLY A 55 -0.08 5.16 -5.64
CA GLY A 55 0.08 6.60 -5.48
C GLY A 55 0.20 7.36 -6.81
N GLY A 56 0.85 6.75 -7.80
CA GLY A 56 0.88 7.26 -9.18
C GLY A 56 -0.50 7.31 -9.84
N ILE A 57 -1.34 6.28 -9.63
CA ILE A 57 -2.72 6.23 -10.14
C ILE A 57 -3.62 7.28 -9.48
N LEU A 58 -3.46 7.49 -8.17
CA LEU A 58 -4.14 8.57 -7.44
C LEU A 58 -3.69 9.98 -7.88
N GLY A 59 -2.53 10.08 -8.54
CA GLY A 59 -1.99 11.31 -9.10
C GLY A 59 -0.94 12.00 -8.25
N SER A 60 -0.62 11.49 -7.06
CA SER A 60 0.49 11.98 -6.24
C SER A 60 0.83 11.06 -5.06
N LEU A 61 2.13 10.79 -4.86
CA LEU A 61 2.63 10.16 -3.64
C LEU A 61 2.35 10.99 -2.37
N GLY A 62 2.20 12.32 -2.52
CA GLY A 62 1.84 13.22 -1.42
C GLY A 62 0.43 13.00 -0.86
N LEU A 63 -0.34 12.05 -1.40
CA LEU A 63 -1.69 11.70 -0.96
C LEU A 63 -1.77 10.35 -0.23
N MET A 64 -0.64 9.63 -0.10
CA MET A 64 -0.60 8.26 0.39
C MET A 64 -0.18 8.21 1.87
N PRO A 65 -1.10 8.07 2.83
CA PRO A 65 -0.74 7.83 4.23
C PRO A 65 -0.27 6.38 4.45
N SER A 66 0.58 6.16 5.43
CA SER A 66 1.05 4.82 5.81
C SER A 66 1.05 4.58 7.32
N ALA A 67 0.82 3.32 7.69
CA ALA A 67 0.85 2.84 9.05
C ALA A 67 1.63 1.52 9.11
N CYS A 68 2.65 1.47 9.97
CA CYS A 68 3.38 0.26 10.26
C CYS A 68 3.00 -0.21 11.67
N VAL A 69 2.15 -1.23 11.72
CA VAL A 69 1.53 -1.71 12.96
C VAL A 69 2.24 -2.98 13.43
N GLY A 70 2.71 -2.95 14.67
CA GLY A 70 3.32 -4.09 15.35
C GLY A 70 2.73 -4.30 16.75
N PRO A 71 2.95 -5.47 17.36
CA PRO A 71 2.32 -5.84 18.64
C PRO A 71 2.76 -4.96 19.81
N GLU A 72 4.01 -4.48 19.83
CA GLU A 72 4.56 -3.64 20.91
C GLU A 72 4.76 -2.18 20.48
N LYS A 73 5.08 -1.97 19.21
CA LYS A 73 5.42 -0.66 18.65
C LYS A 73 4.76 -0.51 17.31
N SER A 74 4.21 0.67 17.08
CA SER A 74 3.65 1.09 15.80
C SER A 74 4.18 2.48 15.48
N TYR A 75 4.31 2.77 14.21
CA TYR A 75 4.65 4.10 13.72
C TYR A 75 3.82 4.44 12.49
N TYR A 76 3.64 5.73 12.27
CA TYR A 76 2.85 6.28 11.18
C TYR A 76 3.70 7.30 10.45
N GLU A 77 3.75 7.19 9.13
CA GLU A 77 4.62 7.99 8.29
C GLU A 77 3.99 8.22 6.91
N PRO A 78 4.36 9.30 6.20
CA PRO A 78 3.97 9.43 4.82
C PRO A 78 4.62 8.32 3.98
N SER A 79 3.93 7.80 2.96
CA SER A 79 4.55 6.83 2.04
C SER A 79 5.69 7.45 1.22
N HIS A 80 5.65 8.77 0.98
CA HIS A 80 6.68 9.42 0.18
C HIS A 80 8.00 9.61 0.96
N GLY A 81 9.12 9.60 0.23
CA GLY A 81 10.45 9.88 0.78
C GLY A 81 10.69 11.36 1.11
N SER A 82 11.96 11.72 1.28
CA SER A 82 12.38 13.06 1.75
C SER A 82 12.23 14.20 0.74
N ALA A 83 11.97 13.91 -0.54
CA ALA A 83 11.81 14.88 -1.63
C ALA A 83 12.87 16.01 -1.61
N PRO A 84 14.17 15.68 -1.73
CA PRO A 84 15.28 16.62 -1.53
C PRO A 84 15.31 17.76 -2.55
N ASP A 85 14.71 17.55 -3.72
CA ASP A 85 14.56 18.51 -4.81
C ASP A 85 13.66 19.71 -4.44
N ILE A 86 12.72 19.53 -3.51
CA ILE A 86 11.80 20.59 -3.03
C ILE A 86 11.98 20.96 -1.55
N ALA A 87 12.97 20.37 -0.88
CA ALA A 87 13.25 20.65 0.52
C ALA A 87 13.55 22.14 0.77
N GLY A 88 12.91 22.72 1.79
CA GLY A 88 13.07 24.14 2.15
C GLY A 88 12.31 25.14 1.27
N GLN A 89 11.59 24.68 0.24
CA GLN A 89 10.83 25.56 -0.66
C GLN A 89 9.40 25.84 -0.19
N GLY A 90 8.89 25.09 0.80
CA GLY A 90 7.54 25.29 1.35
C GLY A 90 6.41 24.84 0.41
N ILE A 91 6.71 23.99 -0.58
CA ILE A 91 5.76 23.53 -1.61
C ILE A 91 5.41 22.04 -1.50
N ALA A 92 5.95 21.32 -0.52
CA ALA A 92 5.62 19.92 -0.30
C ALA A 92 4.15 19.78 0.12
N ASN A 93 3.45 18.79 -0.46
CA ASN A 93 2.06 18.50 -0.09
C ASN A 93 2.02 17.78 1.28
N PRO A 94 1.44 18.37 2.35
CA PRO A 94 1.44 17.77 3.67
C PRO A 94 0.37 16.69 3.87
N TYR A 95 -0.48 16.44 2.87
CA TYR A 95 -1.68 15.60 3.03
C TYR A 95 -1.36 14.18 3.50
N SER A 96 -0.37 13.52 2.89
CA SER A 96 0.07 12.17 3.26
C SER A 96 0.48 12.08 4.74
N MET A 97 1.24 13.06 5.25
CA MET A 97 1.61 13.11 6.67
C MET A 97 0.38 13.33 7.55
N ILE A 98 -0.50 14.27 7.20
CA ILE A 98 -1.73 14.55 7.96
C ILE A 98 -2.61 13.31 8.04
N GLY A 99 -2.80 12.62 6.92
CA GLY A 99 -3.60 11.39 6.86
C GLY A 99 -2.97 10.20 7.58
N SER A 100 -1.69 10.27 7.92
CA SER A 100 -0.99 9.23 8.68
C SER A 100 -1.15 9.43 10.19
N VAL A 101 -1.52 10.63 10.65
CA VAL A 101 -1.74 10.86 12.09
C VAL A 101 -3.02 10.12 12.53
N PRO A 102 -2.96 9.27 13.57
CA PRO A 102 -4.11 8.52 14.07
C PRO A 102 -5.18 9.40 14.74
#